data_AF-A0A4U3A9J8-F1
#
_entry.id   AF-A0A4U3A9J8-F1
#
_cell.length_a   1.000
_cell.length_b   1.000
_cell.length_c   1.000
_cell.angle_alpha   90.00
_cell.angle_beta   90.00
_cell.angle_gamma   90.00
#
_symmetry.space_group_name_H-M   'P 1'
#
loop_
_entity.id
_entity.type
_entity.pdbx_description
1 polymer ?
#
loop_
_entity_poly.entity_id
_entity_poly.type
_entity_poly.pdbx_seq_one_letter_code
_entity_poly.pdbx_strand_id
1 'polypeptide(L)'
;MRRNQFVVGKSGEGMGMNRSDISEYSQAMAIARTFVKSGEREGFWVESAIELLAGCMMYMQKKSGELLYVDMKQTVDFLQKAKEQEEYITECMKSMEENHPSYHIFRILASSGYKIRNGVIDTLTAMLFEHGMHCKNTEFSESRNILISGGVGKGKTLVMKQFISYQNLISNKVMILDGDGEYRAYGEKVDAVEVICLSSQDAAILGVKEREACLQSDVVCIDEGNKWHNQNPKEFITLLEELQARHIRIIASFIEVPKAVMEIFDFHMDLDESTF
;
A
#
# COMPACT_ATOMS: atom_id res chain seq x y z
N MET A 1 29.68 -8.22 -44.81
CA MET A 1 29.56 -9.58 -44.22
C MET A 1 29.67 -9.46 -42.70
N ARG A 2 28.70 -10.01 -41.95
CA ARG A 2 28.71 -10.53 -40.55
C ARG A 2 29.58 -9.78 -39.49
N ARG A 3 29.13 -9.46 -38.28
CA ARG A 3 28.27 -10.22 -37.34
C ARG A 3 27.94 -9.30 -36.13
N ASN A 4 26.75 -9.48 -35.56
CA ASN A 4 26.36 -9.00 -34.24
C ASN A 4 27.40 -9.42 -33.17
N GLN A 5 27.79 -8.50 -32.30
CA GLN A 5 28.32 -8.83 -30.97
C GLN A 5 27.33 -8.36 -29.92
N PHE A 6 26.63 -9.36 -29.40
CA PHE A 6 25.82 -9.33 -28.18
C PHE A 6 26.79 -9.16 -27.01
N VAL A 7 26.70 -8.06 -26.26
CA VAL A 7 27.36 -7.94 -24.96
C VAL A 7 26.34 -8.35 -23.91
N VAL A 8 26.42 -9.62 -23.49
CA VAL A 8 25.75 -10.11 -22.28
C VAL A 8 26.50 -9.51 -21.10
N GLY A 9 25.90 -8.52 -20.44
CA GLY A 9 26.36 -8.07 -19.13
C GLY A 9 26.25 -9.24 -18.16
N LYS A 10 27.37 -9.58 -17.52
CA LYS A 10 27.37 -10.51 -16.38
C LYS A 10 26.47 -9.93 -15.29
N SER A 11 25.66 -10.79 -14.68
CA SER A 11 24.88 -10.47 -13.50
C SER A 11 25.81 -9.98 -12.38
N GLY A 12 25.53 -8.79 -11.85
CA GLY A 12 26.29 -8.15 -10.77
C GLY A 12 27.07 -6.92 -11.23
N GLU A 13 26.96 -5.84 -10.45
CA GLU A 13 27.63 -4.54 -10.60
C GLU A 13 26.92 -3.50 -11.50
N GLY A 14 25.59 -3.43 -11.41
CA GLY A 14 25.00 -2.10 -11.20
C GLY A 14 25.43 -1.62 -9.82
N MET A 15 25.74 -0.34 -9.65
CA MET A 15 26.01 0.26 -8.34
C MET A 15 24.73 0.13 -7.49
N GLY A 16 24.56 -1.05 -6.91
CA GLY A 16 23.44 -1.40 -6.07
C GLY A 16 23.65 -0.68 -4.76
N MET A 17 23.00 0.47 -4.60
CA MET A 17 22.52 0.78 -3.26
C MET A 17 21.57 -0.37 -2.91
N ASN A 18 22.03 -1.27 -2.03
CA ASN A 18 21.13 -2.27 -1.50
C ASN A 18 20.01 -1.48 -0.81
N ARG A 19 18.76 -1.79 -1.14
CA ARG A 19 17.61 -1.25 -0.38
C ARG A 19 17.65 -1.62 1.11
N SER A 20 18.55 -2.53 1.50
CA SER A 20 18.88 -2.85 2.90
C SER A 20 19.78 -1.84 3.61
N ASP A 21 20.37 -0.85 2.92
CA ASP A 21 21.31 0.12 3.50
C ASP A 21 20.63 1.42 3.97
N ILE A 22 19.34 1.60 3.66
CA ILE A 22 18.52 2.73 4.12
C ILE A 22 17.87 2.32 5.44
N SER A 23 18.16 3.05 6.53
CA SER A 23 17.54 2.77 7.84
C SER A 23 16.02 2.78 7.73
N GLU A 24 15.35 1.90 8.48
CA GLU A 24 13.88 1.78 8.54
C GLU A 24 13.19 3.15 8.72
N TYR A 25 13.78 3.99 9.57
CA TYR A 25 13.38 5.39 9.75
C TYR A 25 13.40 6.21 8.45
N SER A 26 14.47 6.11 7.67
CA SER A 26 14.60 6.86 6.42
C SER A 26 13.59 6.39 5.37
N GLN A 27 13.28 5.10 5.34
CA GLN A 27 12.22 4.56 4.49
C GLN A 27 10.84 5.07 4.93
N ALA A 28 10.56 5.05 6.24
CA ALA A 28 9.30 5.53 6.80
C ALA A 28 9.10 7.02 6.52
N MET A 29 10.15 7.82 6.69
CA MET A 29 10.14 9.25 6.37
C MET A 29 9.95 9.51 4.87
N ALA A 30 10.58 8.72 4.00
CA ALA A 30 10.39 8.86 2.55
C ALA A 30 8.93 8.62 2.16
N ILE A 31 8.29 7.58 2.71
CA ILE A 31 6.87 7.28 2.50
C ILE A 31 5.99 8.35 3.13
N ALA A 32 6.22 8.74 4.38
CA ALA A 32 5.39 9.74 5.06
C ALA A 32 5.41 11.09 4.32
N ARG A 33 6.55 11.48 3.73
CA ARG A 33 6.65 12.71 2.92
C ARG A 33 5.83 12.69 1.64
N THR A 34 5.42 11.52 1.12
CA THR A 34 4.52 11.46 -0.04
C THR A 34 3.11 11.95 0.30
N PHE A 35 2.76 11.99 1.58
CA PHE A 35 1.44 12.47 2.05
C PHE A 35 1.29 13.99 2.00
N VAL A 36 2.35 14.72 1.67
CA VAL A 36 2.36 16.19 1.60
C VAL A 36 2.99 16.64 0.29
N LYS A 37 2.35 17.62 -0.37
CA LYS A 37 2.89 18.25 -1.58
C LYS A 37 4.25 18.88 -1.30
N SER A 38 5.17 18.81 -2.27
CA SER A 38 6.54 19.29 -2.10
C SER A 38 6.64 20.73 -1.59
N GLY A 39 5.75 21.63 -2.03
CA GLY A 39 5.71 23.05 -1.61
C GLY A 39 5.04 23.32 -0.25
N GLU A 40 4.47 22.30 0.40
CA GLU A 40 3.74 22.42 1.67
C GLU A 40 4.44 21.67 2.81
N ARG A 41 5.61 21.05 2.55
CA ARG A 41 6.34 20.20 3.51
C ARG A 41 7.05 20.94 4.63
N GLU A 42 7.18 22.25 4.53
CA GLU A 42 7.92 23.07 5.48
C GLU A 42 6.99 23.61 6.58
N GLY A 43 7.50 23.59 7.82
CA GLY A 43 6.82 24.15 8.97
C GLY A 43 6.59 23.13 10.07
N PHE A 44 6.69 23.61 11.31
CA PHE A 44 6.69 22.79 12.52
C PHE A 44 5.56 21.74 12.56
N TRP A 45 4.32 22.14 12.26
CA TRP A 45 3.16 21.24 12.33
C TRP A 45 3.23 20.12 11.29
N VAL A 46 3.61 20.45 10.06
CA VAL A 46 3.69 19.50 8.95
C VAL A 46 4.86 18.53 9.15
N GLU A 47 6.03 19.04 9.51
CA GLU A 47 7.21 18.21 9.78
C GLU A 47 6.96 17.24 10.94
N SER A 48 6.37 17.72 12.04
CA SER A 48 6.00 16.89 13.18
C SER A 48 4.95 15.84 12.82
N ALA A 49 4.01 16.17 11.93
CA ALA A 49 2.99 15.25 11.45
C ALA A 49 3.58 14.16 10.53
N ILE A 50 4.51 14.53 9.64
CA ILE A 50 5.26 13.57 8.81
C ILE A 50 6.06 12.61 9.69
N GLU A 51 6.78 13.13 10.70
CA GLU A 51 7.53 12.29 11.65
C GLU A 51 6.59 11.38 12.46
N LEU A 52 5.45 11.90 12.91
CA LEU A 52 4.45 11.09 13.61
C LEU A 52 3.89 9.97 12.72
N LEU A 53 3.62 10.25 11.45
CA LEU A 53 3.18 9.24 10.48
C LEU A 53 4.22 8.13 10.33
N ALA A 54 5.48 8.50 10.13
CA ALA A 54 6.60 7.55 10.06
C ALA A 54 6.69 6.71 11.36
N GLY A 55 6.55 7.35 12.52
CA GLY A 55 6.50 6.70 13.83
C GLY A 55 5.37 5.66 13.94
N CYS A 56 4.17 6.02 13.49
CA CYS A 56 3.00 5.14 13.46
C CYS A 56 3.22 3.94 12.54
N MET A 57 3.74 4.16 11.34
CA MET A 57 4.03 3.11 10.37
C MET A 57 4.99 2.06 10.93
N MET A 58 6.14 2.51 11.45
CA MET A 58 7.15 1.62 12.04
C MET A 58 6.60 0.90 13.29
N TYR A 59 5.76 1.56 14.09
CA TYR A 59 5.11 0.93 15.24
C TYR A 59 4.18 -0.22 14.82
N MET A 60 3.36 0.02 13.80
CA MET A 60 2.45 -0.99 13.25
C MET A 60 3.23 -2.11 12.57
N GLN A 61 4.28 -1.77 11.83
CA GLN A 61 5.17 -2.74 11.19
C GLN A 61 5.79 -3.68 12.22
N LYS A 62 6.29 -3.15 13.35
CA LYS A 62 6.86 -3.96 14.44
C LYS A 62 5.82 -4.90 15.07
N LYS A 63 4.57 -4.46 15.18
CA LYS A 63 3.47 -5.30 15.68
C LYS A 63 3.05 -6.38 14.69
N SER A 64 3.05 -6.08 13.39
CA SER A 64 2.52 -6.95 12.35
C SER A 64 3.56 -7.90 11.76
N GLY A 65 4.85 -7.56 11.83
CA GLY A 65 5.95 -8.26 11.15
C GLY A 65 5.98 -8.07 9.63
N GLU A 66 5.21 -7.11 9.09
CA GLU A 66 5.02 -6.93 7.65
C GLU A 66 6.01 -5.91 7.04
N LEU A 67 5.88 -5.69 5.74
CA LEU A 67 6.53 -4.59 5.03
C LEU A 67 6.03 -3.23 5.56
N LEU A 68 6.87 -2.21 5.45
CA LEU A 68 6.57 -0.84 5.87
C LEU A 68 5.57 -0.18 4.91
N TYR A 69 4.33 0.06 5.35
CA TYR A 69 3.29 0.80 4.60
C TYR A 69 2.40 1.62 5.54
N VAL A 70 1.56 2.49 4.99
CA VAL A 70 0.56 3.26 5.75
C VAL A 70 -0.77 2.53 5.73
N ASP A 71 -1.19 2.00 6.89
CA ASP A 71 -2.59 1.64 7.12
C ASP A 71 -3.34 2.89 7.61
N MET A 72 -4.07 3.55 6.70
CA MET A 72 -4.77 4.79 7.02
C MET A 72 -5.83 4.61 8.11
N LYS A 73 -6.56 3.49 8.11
CA LYS A 73 -7.60 3.23 9.11
C LYS A 73 -6.97 3.03 10.48
N GLN A 74 -5.98 2.13 10.59
CA GLN A 74 -5.28 1.91 11.85
C GLN A 74 -4.56 3.17 12.33
N THR A 75 -4.03 3.98 11.42
CA THR A 75 -3.37 5.25 11.77
C THR A 75 -4.37 6.25 12.31
N VAL A 76 -5.52 6.44 11.67
CA VAL A 76 -6.58 7.33 12.19
C VAL A 76 -7.10 6.83 13.54
N ASP A 77 -7.33 5.52 13.69
CA ASP A 77 -7.78 4.93 14.96
C ASP A 77 -6.75 5.13 16.08
N PHE A 78 -5.45 4.97 15.76
CA PHE A 78 -4.34 5.23 16.68
C PHE A 78 -4.34 6.71 17.12
N LEU A 79 -4.46 7.63 16.17
CA LEU A 79 -4.47 9.07 16.43
C LEU A 79 -5.67 9.49 17.29
N GLN A 80 -6.84 8.90 17.04
CA GLN A 80 -8.02 9.14 17.86
C GLN A 80 -7.82 8.67 19.29
N LYS A 81 -7.32 7.45 19.50
CA LYS A 81 -7.00 6.95 20.85
C LYS A 81 -5.96 7.82 21.54
N ALA A 82 -4.93 8.27 20.83
CA ALA A 82 -3.89 9.16 21.36
C ALA A 82 -4.44 10.54 21.79
N LYS A 83 -5.52 11.04 21.16
CA LYS A 83 -6.21 12.27 21.58
C LYS A 83 -7.11 12.06 22.78
N GLU A 84 -7.83 10.94 22.82
CA GLU A 84 -8.85 10.65 23.83
C GLU A 84 -8.23 10.15 25.14
N GLN A 85 -7.09 9.46 25.06
CA GLN A 85 -6.45 8.79 26.18
C GLN A 85 -5.02 9.31 26.36
N GLU A 86 -4.79 10.10 27.41
CA GLU A 86 -3.51 10.78 27.64
C GLU A 86 -2.32 9.81 27.79
N GLU A 87 -2.53 8.65 28.41
CA GLU A 87 -1.48 7.66 28.65
C GLU A 87 -1.24 6.71 27.46
N TYR A 88 -2.09 6.74 26.44
CA TYR A 88 -2.08 5.74 25.36
C TYR A 88 -0.74 5.67 24.61
N ILE A 89 -0.13 6.81 24.31
CA ILE A 89 1.20 6.86 23.66
C ILE A 89 2.27 6.24 24.56
N THR A 90 2.23 6.53 25.87
CA THR A 90 3.15 5.96 26.85
C THR A 90 2.95 4.46 27.00
N GLU A 91 1.71 3.96 26.94
CA GLU A 91 1.44 2.52 26.92
C GLU A 91 1.99 1.85 25.66
N CYS A 92 1.82 2.48 24.50
CA CYS A 92 2.37 1.99 23.24
C CYS A 92 3.90 1.88 23.29
N MET A 93 4.58 2.82 23.96
CA MET A 93 6.02 2.80 24.19
C MET A 93 6.50 1.58 24.99
N LYS A 94 5.69 1.05 25.92
CA LYS A 94 6.06 -0.11 26.75
C LYS A 94 6.26 -1.39 25.93
N SER A 95 5.67 -1.47 24.73
CA SER A 95 5.84 -2.62 23.84
C SER A 95 7.02 -2.47 22.88
N MET A 96 7.87 -1.44 23.05
CA MET A 96 9.02 -1.14 22.19
C MET A 96 10.31 -1.07 23.00
N GLU A 97 11.42 -1.42 22.33
CA GLU A 97 12.76 -1.15 22.85
C GLU A 97 13.09 0.33 22.72
N GLU A 98 13.87 0.88 23.66
CA GLU A 98 14.17 2.32 23.68
C GLU A 98 14.98 2.82 22.48
N ASN A 99 15.71 1.92 21.82
CA ASN A 99 16.49 2.19 20.60
C ASN A 99 15.62 2.23 19.33
N HIS A 100 14.34 1.87 19.42
CA HIS A 100 13.45 1.82 18.27
C HIS A 100 13.06 3.25 17.83
N PRO A 101 13.14 3.60 16.54
CA PRO A 101 12.84 4.97 16.09
C PRO A 101 11.46 5.49 16.52
N SER A 102 10.41 4.65 16.46
CA SER A 102 9.07 5.03 16.96
C SER A 102 9.05 5.35 18.45
N TYR A 103 9.88 4.70 19.28
CA TYR A 103 9.94 5.00 20.71
C TYR A 103 10.35 6.45 20.94
N HIS A 104 11.35 6.93 20.21
CA HIS A 104 11.82 8.31 20.34
C HIS A 104 10.78 9.33 19.88
N ILE A 105 10.11 9.08 18.74
CA ILE A 105 9.03 9.93 18.22
C ILE A 105 7.88 10.00 19.22
N PHE A 106 7.44 8.85 19.73
CA PHE A 106 6.35 8.76 20.70
C PHE A 106 6.72 9.39 22.05
N ARG A 107 7.98 9.27 22.49
CA ARG A 107 8.46 9.94 23.70
C ARG A 107 8.37 11.45 23.58
N ILE A 108 8.76 12.02 22.43
CA ILE A 108 8.65 13.46 22.16
C ILE A 108 7.18 13.88 22.20
N LEU A 109 6.30 13.14 21.53
CA LEU A 109 4.86 13.43 21.49
C LEU A 109 4.22 13.33 22.89
N ALA A 110 4.53 12.30 23.67
CA ALA A 110 4.02 12.10 25.02
C ALA A 110 4.51 13.17 26.01
N SER A 111 5.75 13.63 25.84
CA SER A 111 6.35 14.69 26.65
C SER A 111 5.91 16.09 26.22
N SER A 112 5.23 16.21 25.07
CA SER A 112 4.74 17.49 24.55
C SER A 112 3.51 17.94 25.31
N GLY A 113 3.40 19.27 25.53
CA GLY A 113 2.20 19.84 26.13
C GLY A 113 0.95 19.54 25.29
N TYR A 114 -0.21 19.42 25.95
CA TYR A 114 -1.51 19.06 25.34
C TYR A 114 -1.80 19.77 24.00
N LYS A 115 -1.55 21.09 23.92
CA LYS A 115 -1.79 21.87 22.70
C LYS A 115 -0.90 21.45 21.52
N ILE A 116 0.38 21.17 21.79
CA ILE A 116 1.34 20.73 20.76
C ILE A 116 0.97 19.32 20.32
N ARG A 117 0.77 18.40 21.27
CA ARG A 117 0.37 17.01 21.01
C ARG A 117 -0.86 16.95 20.10
N ASN A 118 -1.93 17.64 20.47
CA ASN A 118 -3.17 17.62 19.70
C ASN A 118 -3.03 18.36 18.36
N GLY A 119 -2.28 19.46 18.30
CA GLY A 119 -2.05 20.17 17.04
C GLY A 119 -1.29 19.32 16.02
N VAL A 120 -0.29 18.53 16.47
CA VAL A 120 0.42 17.58 15.59
C VAL A 120 -0.52 16.45 15.13
N ILE A 121 -1.31 15.89 16.05
CA ILE A 121 -2.27 14.83 15.69
C ILE A 121 -3.31 15.36 14.69
N ASP A 122 -3.90 16.53 14.94
CA ASP A 122 -4.91 17.14 14.06
C ASP A 122 -4.34 17.44 12.67
N THR A 123 -3.10 17.91 12.61
CA THR A 123 -2.40 18.14 11.34
C THR A 123 -2.20 16.84 10.58
N LEU A 124 -1.75 15.78 11.25
CA LEU A 124 -1.60 14.47 10.60
C LEU A 124 -2.94 13.90 10.13
N THR A 125 -3.98 13.99 10.96
CA THR A 125 -5.33 13.56 10.58
C THR A 125 -5.82 14.31 9.35
N ALA A 126 -5.63 15.64 9.29
CA ALA A 126 -5.95 16.44 8.12
C ALA A 126 -5.15 16.02 6.89
N MET A 127 -3.83 15.81 7.02
CA MET A 127 -2.98 15.32 5.93
C MET A 127 -3.44 13.96 5.41
N LEU A 128 -3.84 13.02 6.27
CA LEU A 128 -4.34 11.72 5.84
C LEU A 128 -5.67 11.85 5.09
N PHE A 129 -6.58 12.72 5.56
CA PHE A 129 -7.84 12.99 4.85
C PHE A 129 -7.63 13.73 3.54
N GLU A 130 -6.77 14.75 3.51
CA GLU A 130 -6.42 15.50 2.31
C GLU A 130 -5.70 14.61 1.30
N HIS A 131 -4.79 13.74 1.74
CA HIS A 131 -4.17 12.75 0.87
C HIS A 131 -5.20 11.73 0.39
N GLY A 132 -6.12 11.28 1.24
CA GLY A 132 -7.24 10.43 0.82
C GLY A 132 -8.17 11.11 -0.18
N MET A 133 -8.42 12.41 -0.02
CA MET A 133 -9.19 13.24 -0.93
C MET A 133 -8.40 13.59 -2.20
N HIS A 134 -7.09 13.72 -2.13
CA HIS A 134 -6.22 13.86 -3.29
C HIS A 134 -6.13 12.55 -4.03
N CYS A 135 -6.00 11.38 -3.39
CA CYS A 135 -6.18 10.09 -4.05
C CYS A 135 -7.58 9.95 -4.68
N LYS A 136 -8.63 10.58 -4.14
CA LYS A 136 -9.94 10.71 -4.83
C LYS A 136 -9.93 11.70 -6.01
N ASN A 137 -9.16 12.79 -5.93
CA ASN A 137 -9.22 13.95 -6.85
C ASN A 137 -8.09 14.02 -7.89
N THR A 138 -6.96 13.34 -7.68
CA THR A 138 -5.88 13.14 -8.65
C THR A 138 -6.28 11.96 -9.51
N GLU A 139 -7.06 12.21 -10.56
CA GLU A 139 -7.34 11.29 -11.69
C GLU A 139 -7.98 9.90 -11.42
N PHE A 140 -8.09 9.46 -10.16
CA PHE A 140 -8.75 8.22 -9.75
C PHE A 140 -10.22 8.49 -9.39
N SER A 141 -11.00 8.92 -10.38
CA SER A 141 -12.45 9.12 -10.22
C SER A 141 -13.14 7.83 -9.73
N GLU A 142 -14.34 7.98 -9.16
CA GLU A 142 -15.12 6.95 -8.47
C GLU A 142 -15.42 5.64 -9.24
N SER A 143 -15.02 5.50 -10.50
CA SER A 143 -15.37 4.38 -11.37
C SER A 143 -14.25 3.85 -12.28
N ARG A 144 -12.97 4.16 -12.03
CA ARG A 144 -11.87 3.73 -12.93
C ARG A 144 -11.15 2.49 -12.45
N ASN A 145 -10.96 1.52 -13.35
CA ASN A 145 -10.07 0.39 -13.19
C ASN A 145 -8.62 0.86 -13.29
N ILE A 146 -7.78 0.45 -12.34
CA ILE A 146 -6.38 0.89 -12.20
C ILE A 146 -5.44 -0.27 -12.49
N LEU A 147 -4.52 -0.06 -13.42
CA LEU A 147 -3.43 -0.97 -13.73
C LEU A 147 -2.11 -0.39 -13.23
N ILE A 148 -1.34 -1.20 -12.50
CA ILE A 148 -0.01 -0.86 -12.00
C ILE A 148 0.99 -1.82 -12.64
N SER A 149 1.86 -1.32 -13.51
CA SER A 149 2.92 -2.10 -14.13
C SER A 149 4.30 -1.77 -13.57
N GLY A 150 5.22 -2.73 -13.67
CA GLY A 150 6.63 -2.52 -13.36
C GLY A 150 7.35 -3.79 -12.92
N GLY A 151 8.67 -3.79 -13.04
CA GLY A 151 9.53 -4.90 -12.65
C GLY A 151 9.40 -5.34 -11.19
N VAL A 152 10.03 -6.48 -10.88
CA VAL A 152 10.12 -6.99 -9.51
C VAL A 152 10.80 -5.97 -8.60
N GLY A 153 10.25 -5.75 -7.42
CA GLY A 153 10.76 -4.77 -6.47
C GLY A 153 10.46 -3.32 -6.84
N LYS A 154 9.67 -2.98 -7.86
CA LYS A 154 9.41 -1.55 -8.17
C LYS A 154 8.43 -0.84 -7.26
N GLY A 155 7.90 -1.54 -6.24
CA GLY A 155 7.00 -0.96 -5.25
C GLY A 155 5.51 -1.11 -5.59
N LYS A 156 5.16 -1.97 -6.55
CA LYS A 156 3.76 -2.27 -6.92
C LYS A 156 2.92 -2.67 -5.70
N THR A 157 3.39 -3.64 -4.92
CA THR A 157 2.72 -4.09 -3.68
C THR A 157 2.53 -2.95 -2.68
N LEU A 158 3.51 -2.05 -2.55
CA LEU A 158 3.43 -0.92 -1.63
C LEU A 158 2.32 0.05 -2.05
N VAL A 159 2.28 0.40 -3.34
CA VAL A 159 1.23 1.25 -3.92
C VAL A 159 -0.14 0.58 -3.75
N MET A 160 -0.25 -0.72 -4.03
CA MET A 160 -1.49 -1.48 -3.83
C MET A 160 -1.94 -1.47 -2.36
N LYS A 161 -1.05 -1.74 -1.41
CA LYS A 161 -1.37 -1.69 0.03
C LYS A 161 -1.88 -0.31 0.45
N GLN A 162 -1.30 0.77 -0.08
CA GLN A 162 -1.80 2.13 0.17
C GLN A 162 -3.22 2.32 -0.39
N PHE A 163 -3.49 1.82 -1.60
CA PHE A 163 -4.85 1.85 -2.17
C PHE A 163 -5.84 1.05 -1.32
N ILE A 164 -5.50 -0.18 -0.95
CA ILE A 164 -6.38 -1.04 -0.14
C ILE A 164 -6.67 -0.38 1.21
N SER A 165 -5.64 0.14 1.89
CA SER A 165 -5.80 0.90 3.13
C SER A 165 -6.75 2.09 2.99
N TYR A 166 -6.76 2.76 1.83
CA TYR A 166 -7.71 3.82 1.55
C TYR A 166 -9.14 3.31 1.41
N GLN A 167 -9.34 2.26 0.61
CA GLN A 167 -10.66 1.67 0.40
C GLN A 167 -11.28 1.21 1.74
N ASN A 168 -10.46 0.63 2.61
CA ASN A 168 -10.88 0.25 3.96
C ASN A 168 -11.28 1.45 4.83
N LEU A 169 -10.58 2.58 4.73
CA LEU A 169 -10.92 3.81 5.47
C LEU A 169 -12.32 4.30 5.10
N ILE A 170 -12.69 4.23 3.81
CA ILE A 170 -14.02 4.63 3.33
C ILE A 170 -15.05 3.49 3.40
N SER A 171 -14.74 2.41 4.12
CA SER A 171 -15.62 1.26 4.39
C SER A 171 -16.05 0.46 3.16
N ASN A 172 -15.24 0.45 2.10
CA ASN A 172 -15.44 -0.45 0.97
C ASN A 172 -14.99 -1.87 1.34
N LYS A 173 -15.76 -2.88 0.92
CA LYS A 173 -15.39 -4.30 1.00
C LYS A 173 -14.33 -4.59 -0.05
N VAL A 174 -13.12 -4.97 0.38
CA VAL A 174 -12.00 -5.26 -0.51
C VAL A 174 -11.74 -6.77 -0.60
N MET A 175 -11.67 -7.29 -1.82
CA MET A 175 -11.24 -8.65 -2.11
C MET A 175 -9.84 -8.63 -2.73
N ILE A 176 -8.88 -9.35 -2.16
CA ILE A 176 -7.52 -9.46 -2.72
C ILE A 176 -7.31 -10.84 -3.34
N LEU A 177 -6.95 -10.87 -4.62
CA LEU A 177 -6.41 -12.03 -5.33
C LEU A 177 -4.88 -11.98 -5.24
N ASP A 178 -4.32 -12.72 -4.28
CA ASP A 178 -2.91 -12.67 -3.92
C ASP A 178 -2.13 -13.80 -4.62
N GLY A 179 -1.29 -13.43 -5.59
CA GLY A 179 -0.51 -14.39 -6.35
C GLY A 179 0.60 -15.09 -5.56
N ASP A 180 1.18 -14.42 -4.56
CA ASP A 180 2.39 -14.88 -3.85
C ASP A 180 2.23 -15.12 -2.34
N GLY A 181 1.13 -14.66 -1.75
CA GLY A 181 0.89 -14.77 -0.31
C GLY A 181 1.35 -13.55 0.49
N GLU A 182 1.77 -12.45 -0.14
CA GLU A 182 2.27 -11.24 0.53
C GLU A 182 1.19 -10.50 1.34
N TYR A 183 -0.08 -10.84 1.14
CA TYR A 183 -1.24 -10.24 1.81
C TYR A 183 -1.89 -11.16 2.84
N ARG A 184 -1.41 -12.40 3.02
CA ARG A 184 -2.05 -13.37 3.92
C ARG A 184 -2.12 -12.85 5.37
N ALA A 185 -1.01 -12.34 5.90
CA ALA A 185 -0.95 -11.72 7.23
C ALA A 185 -1.68 -10.37 7.30
N TYR A 186 -1.80 -9.68 6.16
CA TYR A 186 -2.48 -8.39 6.05
C TYR A 186 -4.00 -8.56 6.20
N GLY A 187 -4.59 -9.53 5.50
CA GLY A 187 -6.02 -9.84 5.57
C GLY A 187 -6.48 -10.30 6.97
N GLU A 188 -5.63 -11.02 7.71
CA GLU A 188 -5.94 -11.46 9.08
C GLU A 188 -6.05 -10.29 10.09
N LYS A 189 -5.43 -9.14 9.78
CA LYS A 189 -5.40 -7.97 10.68
C LYS A 189 -6.38 -6.88 10.28
N VAL A 190 -6.98 -6.98 9.08
CA VAL A 190 -7.86 -5.97 8.53
C VAL A 190 -9.22 -6.58 8.23
N ASP A 191 -10.15 -6.44 9.17
CA ASP A 191 -11.48 -7.08 9.15
C ASP A 191 -12.32 -6.88 7.86
N ALA A 192 -12.03 -5.84 7.08
CA ALA A 192 -12.76 -5.51 5.84
C ALA A 192 -12.11 -6.09 4.57
N VAL A 193 -11.00 -6.81 4.70
CA VAL A 193 -10.22 -7.37 3.59
C VAL A 193 -10.31 -8.88 3.63
N GLU A 194 -10.89 -9.45 2.58
CA GLU A 194 -10.77 -10.88 2.31
C GLU A 194 -9.54 -11.11 1.41
N VAL A 195 -8.86 -12.25 1.56
CA VAL A 195 -7.69 -12.60 0.74
C VAL A 195 -7.83 -14.02 0.21
N ILE A 196 -7.72 -14.16 -1.10
CA ILE A 196 -7.64 -15.44 -1.80
C ILE A 196 -6.20 -15.59 -2.30
N CYS A 197 -5.42 -16.44 -1.65
CA CYS A 197 -4.05 -16.72 -2.09
C CYS A 197 -4.02 -17.85 -3.11
N LEU A 198 -3.38 -17.60 -4.26
CA LEU A 198 -3.18 -18.58 -5.32
C LEU A 198 -2.30 -19.74 -4.87
N SER A 199 -1.27 -19.45 -4.07
CA SER A 199 -0.34 -20.44 -3.52
C SER A 199 -0.96 -21.45 -2.55
N SER A 200 -2.19 -21.20 -2.09
CA SER A 200 -2.97 -22.14 -1.25
C SER A 200 -4.07 -22.86 -1.99
N GLN A 201 -4.24 -22.63 -3.30
CA GLN A 201 -5.27 -23.32 -4.06
C GLN A 201 -4.75 -24.64 -4.64
N ASP A 202 -5.51 -25.71 -4.43
CA ASP A 202 -5.27 -27.02 -5.03
C ASP A 202 -5.57 -27.02 -6.55
N ALA A 203 -6.32 -26.03 -7.04
CA ALA A 203 -6.70 -25.86 -8.44
C ALA A 203 -6.16 -24.56 -9.02
N ALA A 204 -5.78 -24.58 -10.30
CA ALA A 204 -5.24 -23.43 -11.03
C ALA A 204 -6.33 -22.43 -11.49
N ILE A 205 -7.50 -22.41 -10.84
CA ILE A 205 -8.67 -21.65 -11.25
C ILE A 205 -9.45 -21.25 -10.00
N LEU A 206 -9.96 -20.01 -9.96
CA LEU A 206 -10.90 -19.57 -8.94
C LEU A 206 -12.17 -20.43 -8.96
N GLY A 207 -12.43 -21.13 -7.85
CA GLY A 207 -13.68 -21.86 -7.70
C GLY A 207 -14.91 -20.93 -7.69
N VAL A 208 -16.08 -21.54 -7.73
CA VAL A 208 -17.37 -20.82 -7.78
C VAL A 208 -17.53 -19.89 -6.57
N LYS A 209 -17.05 -20.29 -5.39
CA LYS A 209 -17.17 -19.49 -4.16
C LYS A 209 -16.25 -18.27 -4.21
N GLU A 210 -15.03 -18.46 -4.67
CA GLU A 210 -14.02 -17.42 -4.80
C GLU A 210 -14.45 -16.37 -5.83
N ARG A 211 -15.00 -16.81 -6.98
CA ARG A 211 -15.58 -15.90 -7.97
C ARG A 211 -16.74 -15.12 -7.39
N GLU A 212 -17.67 -15.77 -6.69
CA GLU A 212 -18.81 -15.09 -6.06
C GLU A 212 -18.35 -14.05 -5.01
N ALA A 213 -17.30 -14.35 -4.24
CA ALA A 213 -16.72 -13.40 -3.29
C ALA A 213 -16.19 -12.14 -3.99
N CYS A 214 -15.47 -12.28 -5.13
CA CYS A 214 -15.07 -11.15 -5.96
C CYS A 214 -16.28 -10.32 -6.42
N LEU A 215 -17.36 -10.97 -6.85
CA LEU A 215 -18.56 -10.33 -7.38
C LEU A 215 -19.43 -9.63 -6.31
N GLN A 216 -19.17 -9.88 -5.02
CA GLN A 216 -19.84 -9.24 -3.88
C GLN A 216 -19.00 -8.16 -3.20
N SER A 217 -17.80 -7.90 -3.72
CA SER A 217 -16.91 -6.85 -3.21
C SER A 217 -17.14 -5.51 -3.91
N ASP A 218 -16.76 -4.42 -3.26
CA ASP A 218 -16.76 -3.10 -3.87
C ASP A 218 -15.51 -2.89 -4.74
N VAL A 219 -14.40 -3.54 -4.34
CA VAL A 219 -13.09 -3.46 -5.00
C VAL A 219 -12.41 -4.83 -5.03
N VAL A 220 -11.94 -5.24 -6.20
CA VAL A 220 -11.06 -6.39 -6.37
C VAL A 220 -9.63 -5.93 -6.66
N CYS A 221 -8.71 -6.28 -5.77
CA CYS A 221 -7.28 -6.04 -5.92
C CYS A 221 -6.59 -7.33 -6.38
N ILE A 222 -5.86 -7.29 -7.50
CA ILE A 222 -5.21 -8.46 -8.11
C ILE A 222 -3.71 -8.23 -8.08
N ASP A 223 -3.01 -8.91 -7.17
CA ASP A 223 -1.56 -8.81 -7.10
C ASP A 223 -0.90 -9.94 -7.91
N GLU A 224 0.19 -9.60 -8.60
CA GLU A 224 0.89 -10.50 -9.52
C GLU A 224 -0.07 -11.08 -10.56
N GLY A 225 -0.83 -10.21 -11.24
CA GLY A 225 -1.86 -10.56 -12.22
C GLY A 225 -1.34 -11.43 -13.36
N ASN A 226 -0.04 -11.39 -13.67
CA ASN A 226 0.60 -12.34 -14.58
C ASN A 226 0.39 -13.81 -14.15
N LYS A 227 0.41 -14.11 -12.86
CA LYS A 227 0.25 -15.48 -12.34
C LYS A 227 -1.18 -15.97 -12.55
N TRP A 228 -2.15 -15.16 -12.18
CA TRP A 228 -3.57 -15.44 -12.39
C TRP A 228 -3.90 -15.60 -13.89
N HIS A 229 -3.41 -14.68 -14.72
CA HIS A 229 -3.58 -14.75 -16.17
C HIS A 229 -2.92 -15.99 -16.77
N ASN A 230 -1.69 -16.33 -16.38
CA ASN A 230 -0.96 -17.45 -16.97
C ASN A 230 -1.55 -18.83 -16.61
N GLN A 231 -2.29 -18.93 -15.50
CA GLN A 231 -2.98 -20.16 -15.16
C GLN A 231 -4.17 -20.45 -16.09
N ASN A 232 -5.04 -19.47 -16.29
CA ASN A 232 -6.16 -19.58 -17.25
C ASN A 232 -6.50 -18.21 -17.87
N PRO A 233 -5.87 -17.86 -19.01
CA PRO A 233 -6.04 -16.55 -19.63
C PRO A 233 -7.49 -16.21 -19.95
N LYS A 234 -8.26 -17.18 -20.44
CA LYS A 234 -9.65 -16.96 -20.88
C LYS A 234 -10.57 -16.66 -19.71
N GLU A 235 -10.51 -17.48 -18.66
CA GLU A 235 -11.36 -17.28 -17.49
C GLU A 235 -10.97 -16.04 -16.69
N PHE A 236 -9.67 -15.72 -16.64
CA PHE A 236 -9.20 -14.50 -16.01
C PHE A 236 -9.73 -13.24 -16.71
N ILE A 237 -9.65 -13.17 -18.04
CA ILE A 237 -10.26 -12.07 -18.80
C ILE A 237 -11.78 -12.03 -18.59
N THR A 238 -12.45 -13.18 -18.62
CA THR A 238 -13.91 -13.24 -18.37
C THR A 238 -14.27 -12.69 -16.99
N LEU A 239 -13.47 -12.98 -15.96
CA LEU A 239 -13.66 -12.41 -14.62
C LEU A 239 -13.51 -10.88 -14.64
N LEU A 240 -12.45 -10.36 -15.27
CA LEU A 240 -12.22 -8.92 -15.35
C LEU A 240 -13.37 -8.19 -16.06
N GLU A 241 -13.87 -8.75 -17.15
CA GLU A 241 -15.04 -8.22 -17.88
C GLU A 241 -16.31 -8.25 -17.03
N GLU A 242 -16.55 -9.33 -16.26
CA GLU A 242 -17.69 -9.41 -15.34
C GLU A 242 -17.63 -8.39 -14.22
N LEU A 243 -16.45 -8.19 -13.63
CA LEU A 243 -16.22 -7.18 -12.59
C LEU A 243 -16.50 -5.77 -13.14
N GLN A 244 -15.96 -5.46 -14.32
CA GLN A 244 -16.19 -4.18 -14.99
C GLN A 244 -17.68 -3.97 -15.31
N ALA A 245 -18.37 -4.98 -15.84
CA ALA A 245 -19.79 -4.91 -16.18
C ALA A 245 -20.70 -4.69 -14.96
N ARG A 246 -20.26 -5.11 -13.77
CA ARG A 246 -20.96 -4.87 -12.50
C ARG A 246 -20.53 -3.59 -11.79
N HIS A 247 -19.68 -2.77 -12.41
CA HIS A 247 -19.10 -1.57 -11.82
C HIS A 247 -18.30 -1.83 -10.54
N ILE A 248 -17.75 -3.04 -10.40
CA ILE A 248 -16.83 -3.38 -9.33
C ILE A 248 -15.45 -2.86 -9.74
N ARG A 249 -14.81 -2.10 -8.86
CA ARG A 249 -13.52 -1.47 -9.19
C ARG A 249 -12.41 -2.51 -9.19
N ILE A 250 -11.57 -2.49 -10.22
CA ILE A 250 -10.43 -3.39 -10.33
C ILE A 250 -9.14 -2.59 -10.11
N ILE A 251 -8.26 -3.08 -9.25
CA ILE A 251 -6.88 -2.61 -9.11
C ILE A 251 -5.96 -3.80 -9.34
N ALA A 252 -5.12 -3.78 -10.36
CA ALA A 252 -4.28 -4.93 -10.68
C ALA A 252 -2.80 -4.57 -10.87
N SER A 253 -1.90 -5.42 -10.39
CA SER A 253 -0.46 -5.31 -10.65
C SER A 253 0.02 -6.33 -11.67
N PHE A 254 0.89 -5.89 -12.58
CA PHE A 254 1.53 -6.75 -13.59
C PHE A 254 3.01 -6.41 -13.73
N ILE A 255 3.83 -7.38 -14.10
CA ILE A 255 5.18 -7.14 -14.61
C ILE A 255 5.10 -6.86 -16.11
N GLU A 256 4.41 -7.73 -16.84
CA GLU A 256 4.13 -7.58 -18.27
C GLU A 256 2.61 -7.63 -18.49
N VAL A 257 2.04 -6.58 -19.09
CA VAL A 257 0.58 -6.48 -19.24
C VAL A 257 0.16 -7.15 -20.56
N PRO A 258 -0.67 -8.22 -20.54
CA PRO A 258 -1.25 -8.76 -21.77
C PRO A 258 -2.15 -7.72 -22.45
N LYS A 259 -2.13 -7.65 -23.79
CA LYS A 259 -2.94 -6.67 -24.55
C LYS A 259 -4.44 -6.70 -24.18
N ALA A 260 -5.00 -7.90 -24.05
CA ALA A 260 -6.41 -8.07 -23.68
C ALA A 260 -6.74 -7.56 -22.26
N VAL A 261 -5.76 -7.58 -21.34
CA VAL A 261 -5.90 -7.01 -20.00
C VAL A 261 -5.86 -5.48 -20.10
N MET A 262 -4.94 -4.92 -20.88
CA MET A 262 -4.70 -3.48 -21.01
C MET A 262 -5.97 -2.68 -21.37
N GLU A 263 -6.84 -3.24 -22.21
CA GLU A 263 -8.08 -2.60 -22.68
C GLU A 263 -9.18 -2.48 -21.60
N ILE A 264 -9.07 -3.22 -20.49
CA ILE A 264 -10.04 -3.23 -19.39
C ILE A 264 -9.79 -2.10 -18.38
N PHE A 265 -8.56 -1.56 -18.36
CA PHE A 265 -8.13 -0.59 -17.36
C PHE A 265 -8.17 0.83 -17.91
N ASP A 266 -8.79 1.73 -17.15
CA ASP A 266 -8.96 3.13 -17.53
C ASP A 266 -7.72 3.98 -17.20
N PHE A 267 -6.95 3.57 -16.20
CA PHE A 267 -5.76 4.28 -15.74
C PHE A 267 -4.57 3.33 -15.61
N HIS A 268 -3.40 3.79 -16.09
CA HIS A 268 -2.19 2.98 -16.21
C HIS A 268 -1.05 3.71 -15.49
N MET A 269 -0.47 3.05 -14.49
CA MET A 269 0.67 3.53 -13.74
C MET A 269 1.88 2.63 -14.01
N ASP A 270 2.89 3.16 -14.69
CA ASP A 270 4.15 2.44 -14.92
C ASP A 270 5.23 2.90 -13.93
N LEU A 271 5.61 1.99 -13.03
CA LEU A 271 6.65 2.24 -12.02
C LEU A 271 8.08 2.03 -12.54
N ASP A 272 8.27 1.54 -13.75
CA ASP A 272 9.58 1.49 -14.40
C ASP A 272 9.95 2.83 -15.06
N GLU A 273 8.94 3.60 -15.51
CA GLU A 273 9.14 4.94 -16.08
C GLU A 273 9.25 6.04 -15.02
N SER A 274 8.80 5.78 -13.79
CA SER A 274 8.97 6.70 -12.66
C SER A 274 10.44 6.76 -12.23
N THR A 275 11.18 7.66 -12.87
CA THR A 275 12.48 8.15 -12.40
C THR A 275 12.24 9.07 -11.21
N PHE A 276 12.33 8.51 -10.00
CA PHE A 276 12.56 9.29 -8.78
C PHE A 276 14.05 9.52 -8.58
#